data_AF-A0A7K6MY74-F1
#
_entry.id   AF-A0A7K6MY74-F1
#
_cell.length_a   1.000
_cell.length_b   1.000
_cell.length_c   1.000
_cell.angle_alpha   90.00
_cell.angle_beta   90.00
_cell.angle_gamma   90.00
#
_symmetry.space_group_name_H-M   'P 1'
#
loop_
_entity.id
_entity.type
_entity.pdbx_description
1 polymer ?
#
loop_
_entity_poly.entity_id
_entity_poly.type
_entity_poly.pdbx_seq_one_letter_code
_entity_poly.pdbx_strand_id
1 'polypeptide(L)'
;LTPKHQAGVCAFYGQCGRNPEVNVSLVTSDVPCLSNTPAREASSALLSLLRSVCPELVRGDNGTTRVCCTYGQLNALRLSVGLSGAVLARCPACARNFANLHCRNICSPDQSLFTNVTRVAEPSSVTGTRAVLEYQVFYRRRHAEAAFASCRDVRLPATGGYAIATMCGRYGAQLCTAQRWLDFQGDKNNGLAPLQIDFRLLPNGSEPGQGIVPLDEPVWGCDQAPDADQEPCSCQDCAQACASVVPPAGPPPPFRIGRADGVLVICGLLFAGLALAFLAAVLCRRGAAEL
;
A
#
# COMPACT_ATOMS: atom_id res chain seq x y z
N LEU A 1 -21.14 -20.19 4.38
CA LEU A 1 -20.81 -21.46 5.08
C LEU A 1 -20.53 -21.27 6.59
N THR A 2 -20.56 -20.02 7.06
CA THR A 2 -20.40 -19.60 8.45
C THR A 2 -21.73 -19.01 8.94
N PRO A 3 -22.57 -19.76 9.67
CA PRO A 3 -23.90 -19.27 10.02
C PRO A 3 -23.89 -18.19 11.12
N LYS A 4 -22.83 -18.11 11.94
CA LYS A 4 -22.71 -17.11 13.01
C LYS A 4 -21.67 -16.06 12.62
N HIS A 5 -22.12 -14.81 12.59
CA HIS A 5 -21.30 -13.60 12.42
C HIS A 5 -21.51 -12.74 13.66
N GLN A 6 -20.66 -12.94 14.68
CA GLN A 6 -20.80 -12.26 15.98
C GLN A 6 -19.42 -12.07 16.64
N ALA A 7 -19.34 -11.13 17.57
CA ALA A 7 -18.11 -10.90 18.34
C ALA A 7 -17.67 -12.18 19.08
N GLY A 8 -16.35 -12.38 19.17
CA GLY A 8 -15.72 -13.54 19.82
C GLY A 8 -15.86 -14.86 19.07
N VAL A 9 -16.27 -14.87 17.80
CA VAL A 9 -16.43 -16.07 16.98
C VAL A 9 -15.53 -16.00 15.74
N CYS A 10 -14.88 -17.12 15.43
CA CYS A 10 -14.04 -17.32 14.26
C CYS A 10 -14.85 -17.79 13.05
N ALA A 11 -14.36 -17.51 11.85
CA ALA A 11 -14.87 -18.10 10.62
C ALA A 11 -14.14 -19.41 10.29
N PHE A 12 -12.85 -19.47 10.60
CA PHE A 12 -11.99 -20.63 10.41
C PHE A 12 -10.93 -20.72 11.51
N TYR A 13 -10.38 -21.91 11.73
CA TYR A 13 -9.36 -22.16 12.75
C TYR A 13 -8.55 -23.42 12.43
N GLY A 14 -7.22 -23.37 12.61
CA GLY A 14 -6.33 -24.50 12.32
C GLY A 14 -5.93 -24.59 10.85
N GLN A 15 -5.08 -25.56 10.51
CA GLN A 15 -4.57 -25.80 9.16
C GLN A 15 -5.12 -27.13 8.62
N CYS A 16 -5.61 -27.09 7.37
CA CYS A 16 -6.24 -28.21 6.67
C CYS A 16 -5.41 -28.73 5.50
N GLY A 17 -4.11 -28.44 5.52
CA GLY A 17 -3.15 -28.80 4.48
C GLY A 17 -3.12 -27.83 3.31
N ARG A 18 -2.52 -28.30 2.21
CA ARG A 18 -2.24 -27.50 1.02
C ARG A 18 -3.50 -27.30 0.16
N ASN A 19 -3.62 -26.11 -0.41
CA ASN A 19 -4.64 -25.81 -1.42
C ASN A 19 -4.41 -26.66 -2.68
N PRO A 20 -5.37 -27.51 -3.09
CA PRO A 20 -5.25 -28.32 -4.31
C PRO A 20 -5.40 -27.50 -5.60
N GLU A 21 -5.91 -26.26 -5.52
CA GLU A 21 -6.10 -25.37 -6.67
C GLU A 21 -4.87 -24.50 -6.96
N VAL A 22 -3.84 -24.53 -6.09
CA VAL A 22 -2.63 -23.71 -6.21
C VAL A 22 -1.42 -24.60 -6.45
N ASN A 23 -1.06 -24.76 -7.72
CA ASN A 23 0.01 -25.67 -8.15
C ASN A 23 1.40 -25.01 -8.09
N VAL A 24 1.48 -23.70 -8.35
CA VAL A 24 2.73 -22.94 -8.39
C VAL A 24 2.60 -21.75 -7.44
N SER A 25 3.38 -21.76 -6.35
CA SER A 25 3.46 -20.65 -5.41
C SER A 25 4.87 -20.52 -4.88
N LEU A 26 5.32 -19.28 -4.69
CA LEU A 26 6.60 -18.96 -4.05
C LEU A 26 6.53 -19.13 -2.52
N VAL A 27 5.33 -19.26 -1.96
CA VAL A 27 5.06 -19.41 -0.53
C VAL A 27 4.20 -20.63 -0.24
N THR A 28 4.19 -21.06 1.03
CA THR A 28 3.34 -22.17 1.47
C THR A 28 1.87 -21.88 1.18
N SER A 29 1.21 -22.78 0.46
CA SER A 29 -0.20 -22.64 0.10
C SER A 29 -1.12 -23.38 1.07
N ASP A 30 -0.76 -23.42 2.36
CA ASP A 30 -1.57 -24.07 3.38
C ASP A 30 -2.82 -23.24 3.68
N VAL A 31 -3.97 -23.91 3.76
CA VAL A 31 -5.28 -23.28 3.92
C VAL A 31 -5.90 -23.62 5.27
N PRO A 32 -6.73 -22.73 5.84
CA PRO A 32 -7.31 -22.98 7.13
C PRO A 32 -8.48 -23.96 7.06
N CYS A 33 -8.82 -24.57 8.19
CA CYS A 33 -10.02 -25.40 8.31
C CYS A 33 -11.24 -24.55 8.62
N LEU A 34 -12.36 -24.80 7.94
CA LEU A 34 -13.63 -24.15 8.25
C LEU A 34 -14.02 -24.48 9.70
N SER A 35 -14.23 -23.45 10.51
CA SER A 35 -14.54 -23.57 11.93
C SER A 35 -15.26 -22.33 12.44
N ASN A 36 -16.59 -22.41 12.52
CA ASN A 36 -17.43 -21.33 13.03
C ASN A 36 -17.62 -21.47 14.55
N THR A 37 -16.51 -21.35 15.29
CA THR A 37 -16.42 -21.62 16.74
C THR A 37 -15.90 -20.40 17.52
N PRO A 38 -16.11 -20.33 18.85
CA PRO A 38 -15.58 -19.23 19.66
C PRO A 38 -14.05 -19.10 19.57
N ALA A 39 -13.56 -17.86 19.67
CA ALA A 39 -12.14 -17.55 19.74
C ALA A 39 -11.49 -18.20 20.96
N ARG A 40 -10.24 -18.63 20.81
CA ARG A 40 -9.52 -19.41 21.82
C ARG A 40 -8.46 -18.57 22.49
N GLU A 41 -8.17 -18.87 23.76
CA GLU A 41 -7.10 -18.21 24.49
C GLU A 41 -5.74 -18.58 23.88
N ALA A 42 -4.90 -17.56 23.67
CA ALA A 42 -3.57 -17.74 23.11
C ALA A 42 -2.66 -18.43 24.14
N SER A 43 -2.00 -19.51 23.72
CA SER A 43 -0.93 -20.11 24.52
C SER A 43 0.24 -19.13 24.68
N SER A 44 1.10 -19.33 25.68
CA SER A 44 2.27 -18.47 25.92
C SER A 44 3.16 -18.31 24.68
N ALA A 45 3.42 -19.41 23.96
CA ALA A 45 4.21 -19.40 22.72
C ALA A 45 3.51 -18.63 21.59
N LEU A 46 2.19 -18.81 21.44
CA LEU A 46 1.40 -18.08 20.44
C LEU A 46 1.36 -16.58 20.77
N LEU A 47 1.15 -16.22 22.03
CA LEU A 47 1.13 -14.84 22.51
C LEU A 47 2.47 -14.14 22.28
N SER A 48 3.60 -14.82 22.51
CA SER A 48 4.93 -14.28 22.24
C SER A 48 5.13 -13.98 20.74
N LEU A 49 4.64 -14.85 19.86
CA LEU A 49 4.70 -14.62 18.42
C LEU A 49 3.71 -13.52 17.98
N LEU A 50 2.53 -13.45 18.62
CA LEU A 50 1.52 -12.44 18.34
C LEU A 50 2.05 -11.04 18.66
N ARG A 51 2.76 -10.86 19.78
CA ARG A 51 3.39 -9.57 20.14
C ARG A 51 4.37 -9.05 19.08
N SER A 52 5.10 -9.93 18.39
CA SER A 52 6.06 -9.50 17.37
C SER A 52 5.42 -9.26 16.01
N VAL A 53 4.44 -10.08 15.61
CA VAL A 53 3.87 -10.05 14.26
C VAL A 53 2.63 -9.15 14.18
N CYS A 54 1.76 -9.21 15.20
CA CYS A 54 0.45 -8.57 15.24
C CYS A 54 0.20 -7.91 16.61
N PRO A 55 1.02 -6.93 17.04
CA PRO A 55 0.91 -6.31 18.37
C PRO A 55 -0.48 -5.75 18.67
N GLU A 56 -1.17 -5.23 17.65
CA GLU A 56 -2.52 -4.65 17.77
C GLU A 56 -3.62 -5.64 18.20
N LEU A 57 -3.36 -6.94 18.11
CA LEU A 57 -4.30 -7.96 18.56
C LEU A 57 -4.09 -8.36 20.02
N VAL A 58 -2.99 -7.93 20.64
CA VAL A 58 -2.67 -8.25 22.04
C VAL A 58 -3.47 -7.34 22.95
N ARG A 59 -4.53 -7.88 23.56
CA ARG A 59 -5.36 -7.16 24.52
C ARG A 59 -4.84 -7.38 25.95
N GLY A 60 -4.31 -6.32 26.56
CA GLY A 60 -3.87 -6.26 27.97
C GLY A 60 -2.65 -7.13 28.31
N ASP A 61 -2.12 -6.97 29.53
CA ASP A 61 -0.88 -7.64 29.96
C ASP A 61 -1.06 -9.10 30.41
N ASN A 62 -2.30 -9.55 30.65
CA ASN A 62 -2.57 -10.70 31.53
C ASN A 62 -3.24 -11.91 30.85
N GLY A 63 -2.64 -12.48 29.80
CA GLY A 63 -2.94 -13.87 29.39
C GLY A 63 -4.36 -14.18 28.88
N THR A 64 -5.27 -13.20 28.82
CA THR A 64 -6.66 -13.36 28.37
C THR A 64 -6.85 -13.05 26.88
N THR A 65 -5.76 -12.82 26.13
CA THR A 65 -5.85 -12.53 24.70
C THR A 65 -6.44 -13.74 23.98
N ARG A 66 -7.60 -13.54 23.34
CA ARG A 66 -8.24 -14.55 22.49
C ARG A 66 -7.94 -14.27 21.03
N VAL A 67 -7.76 -15.34 20.25
CA VAL A 67 -7.43 -15.29 18.82
C VAL A 67 -8.10 -16.42 18.05
N CYS A 68 -8.21 -16.23 16.74
CA CYS A 68 -8.78 -17.19 15.80
C CYS A 68 -7.74 -17.94 14.97
N CYS A 69 -6.49 -18.01 15.44
CA CYS A 69 -5.40 -18.68 14.72
C CYS A 69 -4.57 -19.58 15.63
N THR A 70 -3.92 -20.58 15.04
CA THR A 70 -2.90 -21.40 15.70
C THR A 70 -1.50 -20.80 15.52
N TYR A 71 -0.52 -21.31 16.27
CA TYR A 71 0.89 -20.97 16.09
C TYR A 71 1.37 -21.22 14.65
N GLY A 72 0.97 -22.34 14.05
CA GLY A 72 1.31 -22.67 12.66
C GLY A 72 0.77 -21.63 11.66
N GLN A 73 -0.49 -21.20 11.84
CA GLN A 73 -1.09 -20.16 10.99
C GLN A 73 -0.38 -18.81 11.15
N LEU A 74 -0.09 -18.40 12.38
CA LEU A 74 0.61 -17.14 12.63
C LEU A 74 2.06 -17.16 12.14
N ASN A 75 2.76 -18.29 12.23
CA ASN A 75 4.11 -18.43 11.70
C ASN A 75 4.13 -18.42 10.16
N ALA A 76 3.16 -19.05 9.51
CA ALA A 76 2.99 -18.95 8.06
C ALA A 76 2.68 -17.50 7.64
N LEU A 77 1.82 -16.81 8.41
CA LEU A 77 1.53 -15.40 8.21
C LEU A 77 2.80 -14.55 8.33
N ARG A 78 3.61 -14.75 9.39
CA ARG A 78 4.89 -14.05 9.61
C ARG A 78 5.80 -14.13 8.40
N LEU A 79 5.95 -15.32 7.80
CA LEU A 79 6.78 -15.52 6.62
C LEU A 79 6.22 -14.77 5.41
N SER A 80 4.91 -14.86 5.18
CA SER A 80 4.23 -14.18 4.06
C SER A 80 4.32 -12.65 4.17
N VAL A 81 3.93 -12.08 5.31
CA VAL A 81 4.02 -10.62 5.52
C VAL A 81 5.46 -10.13 5.61
N GLY A 82 6.40 -10.98 6.00
CA GLY A 82 7.83 -10.66 5.99
C GLY A 82 8.39 -10.39 4.60
N LEU A 83 7.93 -11.13 3.58
CA LEU A 83 8.31 -10.88 2.18
C LEU A 83 7.81 -9.52 1.69
N SER A 84 6.54 -9.20 1.95
CA SER A 84 6.01 -7.86 1.63
C SER A 84 6.63 -6.77 2.49
N GLY A 85 6.94 -7.07 3.75
CA GLY A 85 7.62 -6.16 4.68
C GLY A 85 9.00 -5.75 4.18
N ALA A 86 9.76 -6.65 3.55
CA ALA A 86 11.03 -6.31 2.92
C ALA A 86 10.87 -5.29 1.77
N VAL A 87 9.78 -5.38 1.01
CA VAL A 87 9.45 -4.44 -0.08
C VAL A 87 8.97 -3.10 0.48
N LEU A 88 8.29 -3.10 1.63
CA LEU A 88 7.72 -1.92 2.29
C LEU A 88 8.62 -1.33 3.39
N ALA A 89 9.85 -1.84 3.54
CA ALA A 89 10.71 -1.58 4.70
C ALA A 89 11.09 -0.10 4.91
N ARG A 90 10.99 0.74 3.87
CA ARG A 90 11.29 2.17 3.95
C ARG A 90 10.24 3.00 4.69
N CYS A 91 9.04 2.46 4.88
CA CYS A 91 7.95 3.15 5.54
C CYS A 91 7.31 2.25 6.60
N PRO A 92 7.71 2.38 7.88
CA PRO A 92 7.26 1.50 8.95
C PRO A 92 5.74 1.54 9.16
N ALA A 93 5.11 2.71 9.05
CA ALA A 93 3.66 2.86 9.12
C ALA A 93 2.94 2.02 8.05
N CYS A 94 3.40 2.09 6.79
CA CYS A 94 2.88 1.27 5.70
C CYS A 94 3.04 -0.23 5.98
N ALA A 95 4.25 -0.67 6.37
CA ALA A 95 4.52 -2.07 6.66
C ALA A 95 3.64 -2.60 7.82
N ARG A 96 3.45 -1.79 8.87
CA ARG A 96 2.57 -2.09 10.01
C ARG A 96 1.11 -2.19 9.58
N ASN A 97 0.60 -1.22 8.82
CA ASN A 97 -0.76 -1.24 8.27
C ASN A 97 -1.00 -2.49 7.42
N PHE A 98 -0.06 -2.81 6.53
CA PHE A 98 -0.13 -3.99 5.67
C PHE A 98 -0.19 -5.29 6.47
N ALA A 99 0.70 -5.45 7.45
CA ALA A 99 0.68 -6.61 8.34
C ALA A 99 -0.65 -6.70 9.11
N ASN A 100 -1.15 -5.57 9.61
CA ASN A 100 -2.39 -5.52 10.38
C ASN A 100 -3.63 -5.96 9.60
N LEU A 101 -3.74 -5.64 8.30
CA LEU A 101 -4.82 -6.16 7.45
C LEU A 101 -4.87 -7.70 7.48
N HIS A 102 -3.72 -8.33 7.28
CA HIS A 102 -3.64 -9.80 7.27
C HIS A 102 -3.73 -10.40 8.68
N CYS A 103 -3.16 -9.75 9.70
CA CYS A 103 -3.32 -10.15 11.10
C CYS A 103 -4.79 -10.19 11.50
N ARG A 104 -5.58 -9.16 11.15
CA ARG A 104 -7.01 -9.10 11.46
C ARG A 104 -7.75 -10.22 10.74
N ASN A 105 -7.49 -10.43 9.45
CA ASN A 105 -8.13 -11.50 8.67
C ASN A 105 -7.87 -12.89 9.21
N ILE A 106 -6.66 -13.17 9.72
CA ILE A 106 -6.27 -14.52 10.13
C ILE A 106 -6.48 -14.77 11.63
N CYS A 107 -6.18 -13.79 12.50
CA CYS A 107 -6.06 -14.00 13.94
C CYS A 107 -7.04 -13.20 14.80
N SER A 108 -7.81 -12.25 14.24
CA SER A 108 -8.76 -11.45 15.04
C SER A 108 -9.72 -12.34 15.84
N PRO A 109 -9.96 -12.09 17.14
CA PRO A 109 -10.97 -12.82 17.92
C PRO A 109 -12.39 -12.61 17.39
N ASP A 110 -12.61 -11.53 16.64
CA ASP A 110 -13.91 -11.12 16.12
C ASP A 110 -14.00 -11.40 14.60
N GLN A 111 -13.17 -12.32 14.08
CA GLN A 111 -13.00 -12.61 12.64
C GLN A 111 -14.32 -12.85 11.90
N SER A 112 -15.29 -13.54 12.52
CA SER A 112 -16.58 -13.82 11.86
C SER A 112 -17.39 -12.56 11.55
N LEU A 113 -17.16 -11.43 12.22
CA LEU A 113 -17.92 -10.20 11.94
C LEU A 113 -17.66 -9.68 10.53
N PHE A 114 -16.46 -9.81 10.00
CA PHE A 114 -16.09 -9.23 8.71
C PHE A 114 -15.64 -10.28 7.68
N THR A 115 -15.80 -11.56 7.99
CA THR A 115 -15.38 -12.68 7.12
C THR A 115 -16.55 -13.62 6.83
N ASN A 116 -16.77 -13.96 5.56
CA ASN A 116 -17.77 -14.94 5.13
C ASN A 116 -17.13 -16.02 4.24
N VAL A 117 -17.15 -17.28 4.69
CA VAL A 117 -16.60 -18.39 3.90
C VAL A 117 -17.58 -18.81 2.81
N THR A 118 -17.13 -18.77 1.56
CA THR A 118 -17.94 -19.01 0.36
C THR A 118 -17.66 -20.37 -0.27
N ARG A 119 -16.40 -20.85 -0.26
CA ARG A 119 -16.03 -22.17 -0.82
C ARG A 119 -15.12 -22.97 0.09
N VAL A 120 -15.37 -24.28 0.13
CA VAL A 120 -14.53 -25.28 0.80
C VAL A 120 -14.26 -26.48 -0.12
N ALA A 121 -13.21 -27.24 0.18
CA ALA A 121 -12.90 -28.53 -0.44
C ALA A 121 -13.20 -29.71 0.49
N GLU A 122 -13.67 -30.80 -0.11
CA GLU A 122 -13.80 -32.13 0.49
C GLU A 122 -13.25 -33.20 -0.48
N PRO A 123 -12.41 -34.15 -0.02
CA PRO A 123 -11.86 -34.27 1.33
C PRO A 123 -10.73 -33.25 1.59
N SER A 124 -10.59 -32.79 2.84
CA SER A 124 -9.37 -32.07 3.26
C SER A 124 -8.25 -33.04 3.64
N SER A 125 -7.00 -32.57 3.77
CA SER A 125 -5.89 -33.44 4.20
C SER A 125 -6.05 -33.96 5.63
N VAL A 126 -6.94 -33.36 6.41
CA VAL A 126 -7.30 -33.77 7.77
C VAL A 126 -8.69 -34.42 7.74
N THR A 127 -8.79 -35.63 8.27
CA THR A 127 -10.04 -36.41 8.24
C THR A 127 -11.16 -35.68 8.99
N GLY A 128 -12.32 -35.55 8.35
CA GLY A 128 -13.51 -34.93 8.97
C GLY A 128 -13.50 -33.39 8.99
N THR A 129 -12.50 -32.74 8.39
CA THR A 129 -12.46 -31.28 8.25
C THR A 129 -12.65 -30.84 6.81
N ARG A 130 -13.00 -29.56 6.63
CA ARG A 130 -13.23 -28.93 5.32
C ARG A 130 -12.24 -27.79 5.12
N ALA A 131 -11.45 -27.86 4.06
CA ALA A 131 -10.43 -26.86 3.76
C ALA A 131 -11.06 -25.62 3.14
N VAL A 132 -10.77 -24.42 3.65
CA VAL A 132 -11.29 -23.16 3.08
C VAL A 132 -10.52 -22.81 1.82
N LEU A 133 -11.22 -22.69 0.69
CA LEU A 133 -10.62 -22.35 -0.61
C LEU A 133 -10.92 -20.92 -1.04
N GLU A 134 -12.04 -20.37 -0.57
CA GLU A 134 -12.43 -19.00 -0.85
C GLU A 134 -13.25 -18.41 0.31
N TYR A 135 -12.97 -17.15 0.62
CA TYR A 135 -13.79 -16.35 1.53
C TYR A 135 -13.83 -14.89 1.10
N GLN A 136 -14.88 -14.22 1.55
CA GLN A 136 -15.07 -12.78 1.43
C GLN A 136 -14.64 -12.07 2.70
N VAL A 137 -14.02 -10.91 2.54
CA VAL A 137 -13.66 -10.00 3.63
C VAL A 137 -14.31 -8.66 3.38
N PHE A 138 -15.00 -8.13 4.38
CA PHE A 138 -15.71 -6.85 4.27
C PHE A 138 -14.97 -5.78 5.04
N TYR A 139 -14.52 -4.74 4.35
CA TYR A 139 -13.88 -3.58 4.96
C TYR A 139 -14.71 -2.33 4.70
N ARG A 140 -14.65 -1.37 5.62
CA ARG A 140 -15.01 0.00 5.27
C ARG A 140 -14.02 0.54 4.25
N ARG A 141 -14.54 1.26 3.26
CA ARG A 141 -13.72 1.86 2.21
C ARG A 141 -12.65 2.79 2.78
N ARG A 142 -13.00 3.61 3.78
CA ARG A 142 -12.07 4.51 4.47
C ARG A 142 -10.86 3.78 5.06
N HIS A 143 -11.07 2.61 5.66
CA HIS A 143 -10.01 1.82 6.27
C HIS A 143 -9.03 1.29 5.22
N ALA A 144 -9.55 0.69 4.14
CA ALA A 144 -8.72 0.19 3.04
C ALA A 144 -8.00 1.31 2.28
N GLU A 145 -8.67 2.43 2.03
CA GLU A 145 -8.08 3.60 1.36
C GLU A 145 -6.99 4.26 2.21
N ALA A 146 -7.18 4.37 3.52
CA ALA A 146 -6.15 4.87 4.42
C ALA A 146 -4.92 3.94 4.42
N ALA A 147 -5.13 2.62 4.50
CA ALA A 147 -4.03 1.65 4.47
C ALA A 147 -3.26 1.74 3.15
N PHE A 148 -3.97 1.80 2.01
CA PHE A 148 -3.37 2.01 0.70
C PHE A 148 -2.61 3.35 0.59
N ALA A 149 -3.21 4.45 1.06
CA ALA A 149 -2.61 5.78 1.01
C ALA A 149 -1.31 5.85 1.81
N SER A 150 -1.20 5.12 2.93
CA SER A 150 0.06 5.03 3.70
C SER A 150 1.21 4.39 2.91
N CYS A 151 0.90 3.62 1.85
CA CYS A 151 1.86 2.80 1.11
C CYS A 151 2.13 3.25 -0.32
N ARG A 152 1.22 4.03 -0.94
CA ARG A 152 1.23 4.29 -2.39
C ARG A 152 2.51 4.99 -2.90
N ASP A 153 3.15 5.79 -2.04
CA ASP A 153 4.30 6.64 -2.39
C ASP A 153 5.65 6.01 -1.97
N VAL A 154 5.62 4.84 -1.31
CA VAL A 154 6.82 4.14 -0.83
C VAL A 154 7.70 3.73 -2.02
N ARG A 155 8.99 4.09 -1.96
CA ARG A 155 9.95 3.78 -3.02
C ARG A 155 10.52 2.39 -2.88
N LEU A 156 10.87 1.78 -4.01
CA LEU A 156 11.63 0.54 -4.07
C LEU A 156 13.05 0.85 -4.57
N PRO A 157 14.09 0.86 -3.70
CA PRO A 157 15.44 1.27 -4.08
C PRO A 157 16.03 0.48 -5.24
N ALA A 158 15.74 -0.81 -5.31
CA ALA A 158 16.27 -1.71 -6.34
C ALA A 158 15.84 -1.33 -7.76
N THR A 159 14.69 -0.68 -7.93
CA THR A 159 14.14 -0.32 -9.26
C THR A 159 14.00 1.18 -9.48
N GLY A 160 14.11 1.99 -8.42
CA GLY A 160 13.76 3.42 -8.42
C GLY A 160 12.26 3.70 -8.56
N GLY A 161 11.44 2.65 -8.69
CA GLY A 161 9.98 2.73 -8.80
C GLY A 161 9.28 2.81 -7.45
N TYR A 162 7.96 2.61 -7.48
CA TYR A 162 7.14 2.51 -6.27
C TYR A 162 6.97 1.04 -5.87
N ALA A 163 7.06 0.76 -4.58
CA ALA A 163 6.84 -0.56 -4.00
C ALA A 163 5.46 -1.12 -4.37
N ILE A 164 4.42 -0.27 -4.39
CA ILE A 164 3.06 -0.68 -4.73
C ILE A 164 2.93 -1.27 -6.14
N ALA A 165 3.85 -0.94 -7.06
CA ALA A 165 3.83 -1.49 -8.42
C ALA A 165 4.00 -3.01 -8.42
N THR A 166 4.79 -3.57 -7.50
CA THR A 166 5.00 -5.02 -7.39
C THR A 166 3.86 -5.73 -6.66
N MET A 167 2.90 -4.97 -6.12
CA MET A 167 1.76 -5.46 -5.34
C MET A 167 0.41 -5.14 -6.01
N CYS A 168 0.41 -4.67 -7.26
CA CYS A 168 -0.81 -4.26 -7.97
C CYS A 168 -0.96 -4.92 -9.36
N GLY A 169 -0.19 -5.99 -9.60
CA GLY A 169 -0.21 -6.77 -10.83
C GLY A 169 -0.09 -5.91 -12.09
N ARG A 170 -0.98 -6.15 -13.06
CA ARG A 170 -0.96 -5.49 -14.38
C ARG A 170 -1.18 -3.98 -14.36
N TYR A 171 -1.69 -3.41 -13.26
CA TYR A 171 -2.02 -1.99 -13.20
C TYR A 171 -0.79 -1.12 -12.88
N GLY A 172 0.29 -1.72 -12.36
CA GLY A 172 1.47 -0.98 -11.90
C GLY A 172 1.11 0.06 -10.84
N ALA A 173 2.00 1.04 -10.59
CA ALA A 173 1.75 2.07 -9.59
C ALA A 173 0.69 3.11 -10.02
N GLN A 174 0.75 3.56 -11.26
CA GLN A 174 -0.04 4.71 -11.74
C GLN A 174 -1.55 4.47 -11.76
N LEU A 175 -1.96 3.24 -12.04
CA LEU A 175 -3.38 2.86 -12.11
C LEU A 175 -3.80 2.00 -10.90
N CYS A 176 -2.98 1.96 -9.85
CA CYS A 176 -3.33 1.22 -8.65
C CYS A 176 -4.37 1.96 -7.81
N THR A 177 -5.34 1.23 -7.28
CA THR A 177 -6.32 1.71 -6.32
C THR A 177 -6.34 0.77 -5.12
N ALA A 178 -6.91 1.19 -3.99
CA ALA A 178 -7.04 0.33 -2.80
C ALA A 178 -7.73 -1.00 -3.12
N GLN A 179 -8.77 -0.99 -3.95
CA GLN A 179 -9.45 -2.20 -4.42
C GLN A 179 -8.50 -3.08 -5.24
N ARG A 180 -7.83 -2.55 -6.27
CA ARG A 180 -6.93 -3.33 -7.14
C ARG A 180 -5.73 -3.91 -6.39
N TRP A 181 -5.22 -3.17 -5.41
CA TRP A 181 -4.17 -3.63 -4.51
C TRP A 181 -4.64 -4.83 -3.67
N LEU A 182 -5.80 -4.72 -3.01
CA LEU A 182 -6.37 -5.83 -2.23
C LEU A 182 -6.78 -7.02 -3.10
N ASP A 183 -7.34 -6.78 -4.29
CA ASP A 183 -7.67 -7.82 -5.27
C ASP A 183 -6.42 -8.63 -5.64
N PHE A 184 -5.28 -7.95 -5.85
CA PHE A 184 -4.01 -8.63 -6.10
C PHE A 184 -3.58 -9.47 -4.90
N GLN A 185 -3.75 -8.99 -3.67
CA GLN A 185 -3.43 -9.77 -2.46
C GLN A 185 -4.35 -10.98 -2.26
N GLY A 186 -5.57 -10.93 -2.79
CA GLY A 186 -6.56 -12.00 -2.71
C GLY A 186 -6.56 -12.96 -3.90
N ASP A 187 -5.84 -12.67 -4.98
CA ASP A 187 -5.85 -13.49 -6.19
C ASP A 187 -4.89 -14.68 -6.07
N LYS A 188 -5.46 -15.88 -5.89
CA LYS A 188 -4.70 -17.14 -5.81
C LYS A 188 -3.84 -17.45 -7.04
N ASN A 189 -4.10 -16.79 -8.18
CA ASN A 189 -3.39 -17.03 -9.43
C ASN A 189 -2.12 -16.17 -9.58
N ASN A 190 -1.82 -15.29 -8.62
CA ASN A 190 -0.63 -14.43 -8.66
C ASN A 190 0.68 -15.15 -8.22
N GLY A 191 0.59 -16.42 -7.80
CA GLY A 191 1.73 -17.21 -7.32
C GLY A 191 2.22 -16.85 -5.90
N LEU A 192 1.47 -16.03 -5.16
CA LEU A 192 1.76 -15.55 -3.81
C LEU A 192 0.60 -15.80 -2.83
N ALA A 193 -0.65 -15.59 -3.24
CA ALA A 193 -1.80 -15.79 -2.37
C ALA A 193 -2.11 -17.29 -2.20
N PRO A 194 -2.24 -17.81 -0.97
CA PRO A 194 -2.44 -19.24 -0.72
C PRO A 194 -3.85 -19.73 -1.07
N LEU A 195 -4.83 -18.82 -1.14
CA LEU A 195 -6.21 -19.09 -1.52
C LEU A 195 -6.91 -17.81 -2.00
N GLN A 196 -8.12 -17.94 -2.53
CA GLN A 196 -8.87 -16.79 -3.04
C GLN A 196 -9.48 -15.99 -1.88
N ILE A 197 -9.21 -14.69 -1.85
CA ILE A 197 -9.85 -13.74 -0.93
C ILE A 197 -10.56 -12.68 -1.77
N ASP A 198 -11.84 -12.48 -1.52
CA ASP A 198 -12.65 -11.48 -2.21
C ASP A 198 -12.89 -10.30 -1.27
N PHE A 199 -12.14 -9.21 -1.48
CA PHE A 199 -12.21 -8.01 -0.66
C PHE A 199 -13.35 -7.09 -1.10
N ARG A 200 -14.30 -6.85 -0.19
CA ARG A 200 -15.47 -6.00 -0.42
C ARG A 200 -15.31 -4.68 0.33
N LEU A 201 -15.00 -3.61 -0.42
CA LEU A 201 -14.87 -2.26 0.11
C LEU A 201 -16.21 -1.53 0.12
N LEU A 202 -16.81 -1.47 1.30
CA LEU A 202 -18.15 -0.92 1.50
C LEU A 202 -18.11 0.58 1.87
N PRO A 203 -19.00 1.42 1.32
CA PRO A 203 -19.18 2.79 1.76
C PRO A 203 -19.44 2.92 3.27
N ASN A 204 -19.27 4.13 3.79
CA ASN A 204 -19.67 4.44 5.16
C ASN A 204 -21.19 4.33 5.31
N GLY A 205 -21.66 3.61 6.33
CA GLY A 205 -23.09 3.44 6.61
C GLY A 205 -23.80 2.34 5.81
N SER A 206 -23.14 1.67 4.86
CA SER A 206 -23.69 0.48 4.22
C SER A 206 -23.35 -0.78 5.01
N GLU A 207 -24.36 -1.60 5.31
CA GLU A 207 -24.20 -2.91 5.92
C GLU A 207 -24.54 -4.01 4.90
N PRO A 208 -23.71 -5.05 4.75
CA PRO A 208 -23.99 -6.16 3.84
C PRO A 208 -25.10 -7.11 4.38
N GLY A 209 -25.50 -6.95 5.65
CA GLY A 209 -26.54 -7.76 6.31
C GLY A 209 -25.99 -9.00 7.01
N GLN A 210 -26.89 -9.86 7.51
CA GLN A 210 -26.55 -11.16 8.15
C GLN A 210 -25.60 -11.09 9.35
N GLY A 211 -25.58 -9.97 10.08
CA GLY A 211 -24.69 -9.76 11.23
C GLY A 211 -23.24 -9.46 10.86
N ILE A 212 -22.94 -9.30 9.57
CA ILE A 212 -21.62 -8.88 9.10
C ILE A 212 -21.45 -7.39 9.40
N VAL A 213 -20.35 -7.04 10.07
CA VAL A 213 -19.90 -5.69 10.37
C VAL A 213 -18.55 -5.47 9.69
N PRO A 214 -18.46 -4.57 8.69
CA PRO A 214 -17.21 -4.36 7.96
C PRO A 214 -16.10 -3.86 8.86
N LEU A 215 -14.88 -4.40 8.72
CA LEU A 215 -13.72 -3.99 9.51
C LEU A 215 -13.43 -2.51 9.28
N ASP A 216 -13.20 -1.80 10.39
CA ASP A 216 -12.92 -0.39 10.40
C ASP A 216 -12.02 -0.02 11.57
N GLU A 217 -10.75 -0.38 11.45
CA GLU A 217 -9.75 -0.08 12.47
C GLU A 217 -8.99 1.19 12.12
N PRO A 218 -8.44 1.91 13.11
CA PRO A 218 -7.49 2.98 12.87
C PRO A 218 -6.30 2.50 12.03
N VAL A 219 -5.77 3.40 11.23
CA VAL A 219 -4.64 3.17 10.34
C VAL A 219 -3.64 4.30 10.60
N TRP A 220 -2.35 3.96 10.73
CA TRP A 220 -1.31 4.97 10.88
C TRP A 220 -1.12 5.72 9.57
N GLY A 221 -1.16 7.06 9.63
CA GLY A 221 -0.70 7.90 8.53
C GLY A 221 0.78 7.65 8.23
N CYS A 222 1.21 7.86 6.99
CA CYS A 222 2.63 7.68 6.66
C CYS A 222 3.54 8.75 7.30
N ASP A 223 2.94 9.85 7.76
CA ASP A 223 3.53 10.93 8.57
C ASP A 223 3.56 10.62 10.07
N GLN A 224 3.12 9.43 10.49
CA GLN A 224 3.06 9.00 11.89
C GLN A 224 4.01 7.84 12.16
N ALA A 225 4.59 7.82 13.36
CA ALA A 225 5.32 6.66 13.86
C ALA A 225 4.34 5.63 14.44
N PRO A 226 4.42 4.35 14.05
CA PRO A 226 3.53 3.32 14.59
C PRO A 226 3.86 2.93 16.04
N ASP A 227 5.12 3.07 16.45
CA ASP A 227 5.64 2.73 17.78
C ASP A 227 6.62 3.82 18.25
N ALA A 228 6.84 3.92 19.57
CA ALA A 228 7.73 4.94 20.15
C ALA A 228 9.21 4.81 19.71
N ASP A 229 9.63 3.60 19.36
CA ASP A 229 10.99 3.29 18.91
C ASP A 229 11.17 3.45 17.38
N GLN A 230 10.12 3.88 16.67
CA GLN A 230 10.13 4.04 15.22
C GLN A 230 9.92 5.49 14.82
N GLU A 231 10.41 5.85 13.64
CA GLU A 231 10.21 7.18 13.06
C GLU A 231 9.11 7.16 11.98
N PRO A 232 8.44 8.30 11.73
CA PRO A 232 7.58 8.47 10.57
C PRO A 232 8.32 8.20 9.25
N CYS A 233 7.55 7.95 8.18
CA CYS A 233 8.14 7.73 6.86
C CYS A 233 8.77 9.02 6.31
N SER A 234 9.81 8.87 5.50
CA SER A 234 10.47 10.02 4.88
C SER A 234 9.56 10.70 3.84
N CYS A 235 9.76 12.00 3.59
CA CYS A 235 9.03 12.74 2.55
C CYS A 235 9.16 12.11 1.14
N GLN A 236 10.25 11.38 0.86
CA GLN A 236 10.43 10.68 -0.42
C GLN A 236 9.51 9.46 -0.57
N ASP A 237 9.15 8.84 0.56
CA ASP A 237 8.31 7.65 0.65
C ASP A 237 6.86 8.00 1.05
N CYS A 238 6.59 9.24 1.45
CA CYS A 238 5.31 9.75 1.92
C CYS A 238 5.20 11.26 1.70
N ALA A 239 4.37 11.70 0.75
CA ALA A 239 4.18 13.13 0.48
C ALA A 239 3.59 13.90 1.68
N GLN A 240 2.84 13.23 2.56
CA GLN A 240 2.23 13.84 3.76
C GLN A 240 3.28 14.19 4.83
N ALA A 241 4.44 13.54 4.82
CA ALA A 241 5.55 13.84 5.71
C ALA A 241 6.42 15.03 5.23
N CYS A 242 6.12 15.60 4.06
CA CYS A 242 6.88 16.71 3.52
C CYS A 242 6.52 18.02 4.21
N ALA A 243 7.55 18.81 4.57
CA ALA A 243 7.34 20.19 4.96
C ALA A 243 6.76 21.01 3.79
N SER A 244 5.93 21.99 4.10
CA SER A 244 5.47 22.96 3.09
C SER A 244 6.67 23.78 2.60
N VAL A 245 6.97 23.69 1.30
CA VAL A 245 8.11 24.41 0.69
C VAL A 245 7.59 25.63 -0.05
N VAL A 246 8.18 26.80 0.23
CA VAL A 246 7.98 28.00 -0.59
C VAL A 246 8.75 27.82 -1.91
N PRO A 247 8.11 27.98 -3.08
CA PRO A 247 8.80 27.84 -4.36
C PRO A 247 10.04 28.74 -4.42
N PRO A 248 11.16 28.26 -4.98
CA PRO A 248 12.34 29.09 -5.14
C PRO A 248 11.98 30.35 -5.95
N ALA A 249 12.66 31.46 -5.65
CA ALA A 249 12.49 32.66 -6.44
C ALA A 249 12.74 32.35 -7.92
N GLY A 250 11.87 32.87 -8.79
CA GLY A 250 12.02 32.71 -10.23
C GLY A 250 13.36 33.26 -10.71
N PRO A 251 13.85 32.81 -11.88
CA PRO A 251 15.06 33.38 -12.46
C PRO A 251 14.90 34.90 -12.61
N PRO A 252 16.01 35.66 -12.55
CA PRO A 252 15.96 37.09 -12.79
C PRO A 252 15.29 37.37 -14.14
N PRO A 253 14.54 38.47 -14.28
CA PRO A 253 13.88 38.80 -15.52
C PRO A 253 14.91 38.92 -16.66
N PRO A 254 14.55 38.53 -17.89
CA PRO A 254 15.44 38.68 -19.03
C PRO A 254 15.82 40.15 -19.21
N PHE A 255 17.04 40.40 -19.69
CA PHE A 255 17.50 41.76 -19.97
C PHE A 255 16.61 42.42 -21.04
N ARG A 256 15.88 43.46 -20.64
CA ARG A 256 14.96 44.20 -21.50
C ARG A 256 15.27 45.68 -21.47
N ILE A 257 15.17 46.31 -22.63
CA ILE A 257 15.14 47.78 -22.76
C ILE A 257 13.71 48.14 -23.17
N GLY A 258 12.92 48.66 -22.22
CA GLY A 258 11.48 48.86 -22.39
C GLY A 258 10.73 47.55 -22.61
N ARG A 259 10.11 47.41 -23.79
CA ARG A 259 9.37 46.19 -24.19
C ARG A 259 10.16 45.26 -25.12
N ALA A 260 11.36 45.64 -25.53
CA ALA A 260 12.19 44.86 -26.44
C ALA A 260 13.27 44.08 -25.68
N ASP A 261 13.74 42.99 -26.29
CA ASP A 261 14.93 42.28 -25.84
C ASP A 261 16.13 43.25 -25.87
N GLY A 262 16.83 43.36 -24.75
CA GLY A 262 17.90 44.35 -24.62
C GLY A 262 19.10 44.05 -25.52
N VAL A 263 19.40 42.76 -25.79
CA VAL A 263 20.46 42.36 -26.71
C VAL A 263 20.08 42.74 -28.14
N LEU A 264 18.83 42.50 -28.52
CA LEU A 264 18.31 42.90 -29.83
C LEU A 264 18.45 44.43 -30.06
N VAL A 265 18.09 45.23 -29.06
CA VAL A 265 18.21 46.70 -29.13
C VAL A 265 19.67 47.12 -29.30
N ILE A 266 20.59 46.56 -28.51
CA ILE A 266 22.03 46.88 -28.61
C ILE A 266 22.57 46.48 -29.98
N CYS A 267 22.28 45.27 -30.45
CA CYS A 267 22.70 44.79 -31.77
C CYS A 267 22.17 45.67 -32.91
N GLY A 268 20.90 46.10 -32.82
CA GLY A 268 20.30 47.01 -33.80
C GLY A 268 20.98 48.38 -33.85
N LEU A 269 21.29 48.97 -32.69
CA LEU A 269 22.01 50.25 -32.60
C LEU A 269 23.43 50.16 -33.16
N LEU A 270 24.16 49.08 -32.84
CA LEU A 270 25.51 48.84 -33.36
C LEU A 270 25.51 48.69 -34.89
N PHE A 271 24.56 47.91 -35.43
CA PHE A 271 24.41 47.74 -36.87
C PHE A 271 24.10 49.06 -37.58
N ALA A 272 23.14 49.84 -37.05
CA ALA A 272 22.79 51.14 -37.63
C ALA A 272 23.98 52.12 -37.61
N GLY A 273 24.74 52.17 -36.51
CA GLY A 273 25.94 52.99 -36.40
C GLY A 273 27.02 52.61 -37.43
N LEU A 274 27.31 51.31 -37.57
CA LEU A 274 28.28 50.81 -38.55
C LEU A 274 27.82 51.07 -39.99
N ALA A 275 26.53 50.88 -40.29
CA ALA A 275 25.98 51.14 -41.62
C ALA A 275 26.08 52.63 -41.99
N LEU A 276 25.76 53.54 -41.06
CA LEU A 276 25.91 54.99 -41.26
C LEU A 276 27.37 55.39 -41.46
N ALA A 277 28.29 54.85 -40.67
CA ALA A 277 29.72 55.09 -40.84
C ALA A 277 30.23 54.60 -42.21
N PHE A 278 29.79 53.42 -42.65
CA PHE A 278 30.13 52.88 -43.97
C PHE A 278 29.59 53.77 -45.10
N LEU A 279 28.31 54.16 -45.02
CA LEU A 279 27.69 55.04 -46.02
C LEU A 279 28.39 56.41 -46.08
N ALA A 280 28.70 57.01 -44.92
CA ALA A 280 29.45 58.25 -44.84
C ALA A 280 30.83 58.11 -45.51
N ALA A 281 31.56 57.02 -45.23
CA ALA A 281 32.85 56.76 -45.86
C ALA A 281 32.74 56.61 -47.40
N VAL A 282 31.70 55.94 -47.91
CA VAL A 282 31.44 55.83 -49.35
C VAL A 282 31.11 57.17 -49.98
N LEU A 283 30.26 57.98 -49.34
CA LEU A 283 29.89 59.31 -49.82
C LEU A 283 31.08 60.27 -49.83
N CYS A 284 31.89 60.29 -48.75
CA CYS A 284 33.13 61.07 -48.71
C CYS A 284 34.12 60.65 -49.80
N ARG A 285 34.23 59.34 -50.10
CA ARG A 285 35.08 58.86 -51.20
C ARG A 285 34.56 59.25 -52.59
N ARG A 286 33.24 59.26 -52.80
CA ARG A 286 32.64 59.70 -54.07
C ARG A 286 32.79 61.20 -54.29
N GLY A 287 32.57 62.02 -53.26
CA GLY A 287 32.77 63.47 -53.34
C GLY A 287 34.24 63.87 -53.58
N ALA A 288 35.20 63.06 -53.14
CA ALA A 288 36.63 63.25 -53.43
C ALA A 288 37.05 62.79 -54.84
N ALA A 289 36.20 62.04 -55.56
CA ALA A 289 36.48 61.57 -56.92
C ALA A 289 35.84 62.46 -58.02
N GLU A 290 34.96 63.41 -57.65
CA GLU A 290 34.34 64.39 -58.54
C GLU A 290 34.97 65.80 -58.45
N LEU A 291 36.07 65.95 -57.69
CA LEU A 291 36.94 67.13 -57.63
C LEU A 291 38.26 66.84 -58.33
#